data_AF-A0A392PYX1-F1
#
_entry.id   AF-A0A392PYX1-F1
#
_cell.length_a   1.000
_cell.length_b   1.000
_cell.length_c   1.000
_cell.angle_alpha   90.00
_cell.angle_beta   90.00
_cell.angle_gamma   90.00
#
_symmetry.space_group_name_H-M   'P 1'
#
loop_
_entity.id
_entity.type
_entity.pdbx_description
1 polymer ?
#
loop_
_entity_poly.entity_id
_entity_poly.type
_entity_poly.pdbx_seq_one_letter_code
_entity_poly.pdbx_strand_id
1 'polypeptide(L)'
;MDILEKVINERRGGIATSRVDFLQQLLTDDNKQEKDEVTRLTDKEIKDNILTMIIAGQDTIAIAMTWMIKFVDENQEVLNELKKEQLQIEEKCRENAYLTLEALSEMQYASKVCVYMY
;
A
#
# COMPACT_ATOMS: atom_id res chain seq x y z
N MET A 1 5.35 -15.73 -13.40
CA MET A 1 6.70 -15.19 -13.12
C MET A 1 7.17 -14.27 -14.24
N ASP A 2 6.93 -14.62 -15.50
CA ASP A 2 7.33 -13.87 -16.70
C ASP A 2 6.79 -12.44 -16.79
N ILE A 3 5.67 -12.16 -16.12
CA ILE A 3 5.07 -10.81 -16.12
C ILE A 3 6.00 -9.80 -15.44
N LEU A 4 6.61 -10.16 -14.30
CA LEU A 4 7.50 -9.22 -13.59
C LEU A 4 8.79 -8.98 -14.37
N GLU A 5 9.36 -10.05 -14.94
CA GLU A 5 10.56 -9.96 -15.78
C GLU A 5 10.30 -9.11 -17.02
N LYS A 6 9.14 -9.29 -17.67
CA LYS A 6 8.72 -8.44 -18.79
C LYS A 6 8.63 -6.97 -18.40
N VAL A 7 8.00 -6.66 -17.27
CA VAL A 7 7.82 -5.27 -16.78
C VAL A 7 9.17 -4.64 -16.39
N ILE A 8 10.09 -5.40 -15.77
CA ILE A 8 11.44 -4.92 -15.45
C ILE A 8 12.20 -4.56 -16.72
N ASN A 9 12.18 -5.45 -17.71
CA ASN A 9 12.87 -5.24 -18.99
C ASN A 9 12.31 -4.04 -19.76
N GLU A 10 10.99 -3.88 -19.81
CA GLU A 10 10.33 -2.72 -20.45
C GLU A 10 10.70 -1.38 -19.79
N ARG A 11 10.84 -1.36 -18.45
CA ARG A 11 11.20 -0.16 -17.70
C ARG A 11 12.69 0.19 -17.78
N ARG A 12 13.59 -0.80 -17.74
CA ARG A 12 15.03 -0.58 -17.99
C ARG A 12 15.31 -0.16 -19.42
N GLY A 13 14.51 -0.62 -20.39
CA GLY A 13 14.62 -0.21 -21.79
C GLY A 13 14.16 1.22 -22.09
N GLY A 14 13.65 1.98 -21.10
CA GLY A 14 13.19 3.37 -21.27
C GLY A 14 11.88 3.50 -22.05
N ILE A 15 11.16 2.40 -22.27
CA ILE A 15 9.93 2.35 -23.09
C ILE A 15 8.69 2.75 -22.25
N ALA A 16 8.74 2.56 -20.93
CA ALA A 16 7.60 2.81 -20.04
C ALA A 16 7.60 4.23 -19.45
N THR A 17 6.41 4.85 -19.41
CA THR A 17 6.14 6.11 -18.70
C THR A 17 6.60 6.01 -17.25
N SER A 18 7.30 7.04 -16.75
CA SER A 18 7.84 7.14 -15.38
C SER A 18 6.71 7.20 -14.35
N ARG A 19 6.06 6.05 -14.11
CA ARG A 19 5.20 5.85 -12.96
C ARG A 19 6.11 5.60 -11.77
N VAL A 20 6.09 6.52 -10.80
CA VAL A 20 6.80 6.33 -9.54
C VAL A 20 6.02 5.32 -8.71
N ASP A 21 6.47 4.07 -8.75
CA ASP A 21 5.99 2.98 -7.91
C ASP A 21 7.18 2.25 -7.27
N PHE A 22 6.90 1.29 -6.40
CA PHE A 22 7.94 0.57 -5.66
C PHE A 22 8.97 -0.09 -6.57
N LEU A 23 8.55 -0.67 -7.70
CA LEU A 23 9.45 -1.26 -8.68
C LEU A 23 10.33 -0.18 -9.33
N GLN A 24 9.75 0.97 -9.71
CA GLN A 24 10.53 2.08 -10.26
C GLN A 24 11.53 2.64 -9.24
N GLN A 25 11.18 2.66 -7.95
CA GLN A 25 12.08 3.10 -6.89
C GLN A 25 13.26 2.14 -6.74
N LEU A 26 13.01 0.82 -6.69
CA LEU A 26 14.06 -0.20 -6.67
C LEU A 26 15.00 -0.09 -7.89
N LEU A 27 14.45 0.20 -9.07
CA LEU A 27 15.24 0.42 -10.31
C LEU A 27 15.99 1.76 -10.34
N THR A 28 15.52 2.78 -9.63
CA THR A 28 16.13 4.12 -9.64
C THR A 28 17.25 4.22 -8.62
N ASP A 29 17.12 3.57 -7.46
CA ASP A 29 18.18 3.48 -6.46
C ASP A 29 19.38 2.67 -6.97
N ASP A 30 19.12 1.69 -7.86
CA ASP A 30 20.13 0.92 -8.63
C ASP A 30 20.97 1.81 -9.57
N ASN A 31 20.36 2.84 -10.18
CA ASN A 31 21.02 3.74 -11.15
C ASN A 31 21.80 4.89 -10.49
N LYS A 32 21.50 5.26 -9.23
CA LYS A 32 22.20 6.36 -8.52
C LYS A 32 23.54 5.92 -7.91
N GLN A 33 23.80 4.62 -7.84
CA GLN A 33 25.04 4.05 -7.32
C GLN A 33 26.06 3.82 -8.45
N GLU A 34 26.54 4.90 -9.07
CA GLU A 34 27.58 4.84 -10.10
C GLU A 34 29.00 4.62 -9.56
N LYS A 35 29.19 4.28 -8.28
CA LYS A 35 30.55 4.15 -7.70
C LYS A 35 30.95 2.78 -7.16
N ASP A 36 30.03 1.85 -6.97
CA ASP A 36 30.38 0.50 -6.51
C ASP A 36 29.53 -0.55 -7.26
N GLU A 37 30.18 -1.40 -8.06
CA GLU A 37 29.54 -2.56 -8.73
C GLU A 37 28.87 -3.54 -7.75
N VAL A 38 29.16 -3.42 -6.45
CA VAL A 38 28.77 -4.34 -5.39
C VAL A 38 27.32 -4.13 -4.89
N THR A 39 26.69 -3.00 -5.22
CA THR A 39 25.36 -2.66 -4.66
C THR A 39 24.22 -2.64 -5.67
N ARG A 40 24.47 -2.99 -6.94
CA ARG A 40 23.41 -3.11 -7.94
C ARG A 40 22.55 -4.35 -7.71
N LEU A 41 21.23 -4.16 -7.60
CA LEU A 41 20.30 -5.27 -7.44
C LEU A 41 20.11 -6.00 -8.77
N THR A 42 20.33 -7.30 -8.77
CA THR A 42 20.02 -8.16 -9.91
C THR A 42 18.51 -8.28 -10.12
N ASP A 43 18.07 -8.59 -11.34
CA ASP A 43 16.63 -8.79 -11.64
C ASP A 43 16.00 -9.87 -10.77
N LYS A 44 16.82 -10.86 -10.38
CA LYS A 44 16.43 -11.90 -9.43
C LYS A 44 16.17 -11.32 -8.04
N GLU A 45 17.06 -10.49 -7.52
CA GLU A 45 16.89 -9.87 -6.19
C GLU A 45 15.71 -8.88 -6.18
N ILE A 46 15.52 -8.10 -7.24
CA ILE A 46 14.35 -7.22 -7.37
C ILE A 46 13.06 -8.04 -7.35
N LYS A 47 13.01 -9.14 -8.11
CA LYS A 47 11.87 -10.05 -8.12
C LYS A 47 11.61 -10.68 -6.76
N ASP A 48 12.66 -11.21 -6.13
CA ASP A 48 12.56 -11.89 -4.84
C ASP A 48 12.10 -10.91 -3.75
N ASN A 49 12.56 -9.65 -3.76
CA ASN A 49 12.11 -8.61 -2.83
C ASN A 49 10.62 -8.27 -3.02
N ILE A 50 10.17 -8.06 -4.26
CA ILE A 50 8.76 -7.77 -4.55
C ILE A 50 7.88 -8.95 -4.14
N LEU A 51 8.29 -10.18 -4.47
CA LEU A 51 7.54 -11.38 -4.13
C LEU A 51 7.47 -11.60 -2.62
N THR A 52 8.59 -11.43 -1.92
CA THR A 52 8.66 -11.54 -0.46
C THR A 52 7.69 -10.56 0.21
N MET A 53 7.65 -9.31 -0.24
CA MET A 53 6.72 -8.31 0.29
C MET A 53 5.26 -8.70 0.06
N ILE A 54 4.91 -9.18 -1.13
CA ILE A 54 3.53 -9.62 -1.45
C ILE A 54 3.13 -10.82 -0.59
N ILE A 55 4.00 -11.84 -0.50
CA ILE A 55 3.72 -13.06 0.28
C ILE A 55 3.60 -12.72 1.78
N ALA A 56 4.50 -11.91 2.32
CA ALA A 56 4.45 -11.48 3.71
C ALA A 56 3.19 -10.65 4.02
N GLY A 57 2.78 -9.79 3.10
CA GLY A 57 1.58 -8.96 3.24
C GLY A 57 0.27 -9.74 3.10
N GLN A 58 0.23 -10.81 2.31
CA GLN A 58 -1.01 -11.52 1.99
C GLN A 58 -1.71 -12.06 3.24
N ASP A 59 -1.02 -12.91 4.01
CA ASP A 59 -1.62 -13.57 5.16
C ASP A 59 -1.84 -12.58 6.32
N THR A 60 -0.89 -11.66 6.53
CA THR A 60 -0.96 -10.68 7.62
C THR A 60 -2.10 -9.67 7.43
N ILE A 61 -2.28 -9.15 6.22
CA ILE A 61 -3.38 -8.22 5.90
C ILE A 61 -4.72 -8.96 5.93
N ALA A 62 -4.79 -10.20 5.41
CA ALA A 62 -6.02 -10.98 5.45
C ALA A 62 -6.49 -11.27 6.89
N ILE A 63 -5.57 -11.66 7.77
CA ILE A 63 -5.86 -11.89 9.19
C ILE A 63 -6.30 -10.58 9.86
N ALA A 64 -5.56 -9.48 9.67
CA ALA A 64 -5.91 -8.19 10.25
C ALA A 64 -7.30 -7.71 9.81
N MET A 65 -7.63 -7.80 8.52
CA MET A 65 -8.95 -7.45 7.99
C MET A 65 -10.05 -8.34 8.57
N THR A 66 -9.80 -9.64 8.72
CA THR A 66 -10.77 -10.58 9.29
C THR A 66 -11.10 -10.21 10.73
N TRP A 67 -10.08 -9.94 11.55
CA TRP A 67 -10.29 -9.49 12.93
C TRP A 67 -10.95 -8.12 13.00
N MET A 68 -10.64 -7.21 12.08
CA MET A 68 -11.31 -5.91 11.98
C MET A 68 -12.81 -6.05 11.74
N ILE A 69 -13.19 -6.87 10.76
CA ILE A 69 -14.60 -7.11 10.45
C ILE A 69 -15.30 -7.74 11.66
N LYS A 70 -14.68 -8.76 12.27
CA LYS A 70 -15.22 -9.42 13.46
C LYS A 70 -15.41 -8.46 14.64
N PHE A 71 -14.39 -7.66 14.95
CA PHE A 71 -14.42 -6.71 16.06
C PHE A 71 -15.53 -5.67 15.87
N VAL A 72 -15.66 -5.13 14.66
CA VAL A 72 -16.70 -4.14 14.34
C VAL A 72 -18.10 -4.76 14.39
N ASP A 73 -18.27 -6.00 13.95
CA ASP A 73 -19.55 -6.73 14.03
C ASP A 73 -19.99 -6.98 15.47
N GLU A 74 -19.05 -7.35 16.35
CA GLU A 74 -19.32 -7.59 17.77
C GLU A 74 -19.59 -6.30 18.57
N ASN A 75 -19.13 -5.15 18.07
CA ASN A 75 -19.22 -3.85 18.77
C ASN A 75 -20.05 -2.85 17.94
N GLN A 76 -21.38 -2.98 18.00
CA GLN A 76 -22.31 -2.13 17.25
C GLN A 76 -22.16 -0.62 17.56
N GLU A 77 -21.74 -0.26 18.78
CA GLU A 77 -21.40 1.12 19.12
C GLU A 77 -20.22 1.65 18.28
N VAL A 78 -19.16 0.85 18.15
CA VAL A 78 -18.00 1.19 17.32
C VAL A 78 -18.40 1.33 15.86
N LEU A 79 -19.23 0.41 15.34
CA LEU A 79 -19.75 0.51 13.98
C LEU A 79 -20.54 1.82 13.76
N ASN A 80 -21.37 2.21 14.72
CA ASN A 80 -22.17 3.44 14.62
C ASN A 80 -21.28 4.69 14.63
N GLU A 81 -20.26 4.74 15.50
CA GLU A 81 -19.32 5.86 15.52
C GLU A 81 -18.45 5.92 14.26
N LEU A 82 -17.98 4.77 13.75
CA LEU A 82 -17.26 4.70 12.47
C LEU A 82 -18.12 5.21 11.31
N LYS A 83 -19.41 4.82 11.26
CA LYS A 83 -20.34 5.31 10.23
C LYS A 83 -20.57 6.82 10.33
N LYS A 84 -20.72 7.37 11.53
CA LYS A 84 -20.85 8.81 11.75
C LYS A 84 -19.63 9.55 11.22
N GLU A 85 -18.43 9.07 11.54
CA GLU A 85 -17.18 9.66 11.05
C GLU A 85 -17.07 9.60 9.53
N GLN A 86 -17.38 8.45 8.92
CA GLN A 86 -17.38 8.28 7.46
C GLN A 86 -18.35 9.25 6.76
N LEU A 87 -19.57 9.39 7.28
CA LEU A 87 -20.57 10.32 6.73
C LEU A 87 -20.11 11.78 6.82
N GLN A 88 -19.48 12.18 7.94
CA GLN A 88 -18.92 13.53 8.08
C GLN A 88 -17.82 13.80 7.05
N ILE A 89 -16.99 12.81 6.74
CA ILE A 89 -15.92 12.96 5.74
C ILE A 89 -16.48 12.96 4.33
N GLU A 90 -17.49 12.14 4.05
CA GLU A 90 -18.21 12.14 2.77
C GLU A 90 -18.84 13.52 2.49
N GLU A 91 -19.48 14.14 3.50
CA GLU A 91 -20.05 15.48 3.38
C GLU A 91 -18.98 16.55 3.11
N LYS A 92 -17.79 16.43 3.72
CA LYS A 92 -16.66 17.33 3.46
C LYS A 92 -16.03 17.10 2.09
N CYS A 93 -16.00 15.85 1.63
CA CYS A 93 -15.43 15.45 0.35
C CYS A 93 -16.44 15.51 -0.79
N ARG A 94 -17.62 16.12 -0.61
CA ARG A 94 -18.73 16.07 -1.58
C ARG A 94 -18.39 16.58 -2.99
N GLU A 95 -17.37 17.43 -3.10
CA GLU A 95 -16.84 17.92 -4.39
C GLU A 95 -15.79 16.99 -5.02
N ASN A 96 -15.23 16.06 -4.23
CA ASN A 96 -14.25 15.07 -4.65
C ASN A 96 -14.87 13.67 -4.66
N ALA A 97 -14.93 13.04 -5.84
CA ALA A 97 -15.45 11.68 -5.98
C ALA A 97 -14.59 10.60 -5.29
N TYR A 98 -13.42 10.95 -4.76
CA TYR A 98 -12.45 10.03 -4.20
C TYR A 98 -12.00 10.47 -2.81
N LEU A 99 -11.80 9.48 -1.93
CA LEU A 99 -11.19 9.68 -0.63
C LEU A 99 -9.71 10.05 -0.81
N THR A 100 -9.29 11.18 -0.25
CA THR A 100 -7.89 11.64 -0.31
C THR A 100 -7.10 11.18 0.93
N LEU A 101 -5.76 11.27 0.87
CA LEU A 101 -4.91 10.96 2.02
C LEU A 101 -5.13 11.93 3.17
N GLU A 102 -5.41 13.19 2.86
CA GLU A 102 -5.77 14.22 3.84
C GLU A 102 -7.08 13.83 4.55
N ALA A 103 -8.10 13.41 3.79
CA ALA A 103 -9.37 12.95 4.36
C ALA A 103 -9.21 11.70 5.25
N LEU A 104 -8.33 10.77 4.85
CA LEU A 104 -7.98 9.61 5.69
C LEU A 104 -7.33 10.03 7.02
N SER A 105 -6.48 11.05 7.01
CA SER A 105 -5.84 11.57 8.23
C SER A 105 -6.85 12.21 9.21
N GLU A 106 -8.01 12.64 8.72
CA GLU A 106 -9.09 13.19 9.55
C GLU A 106 -9.92 12.11 10.26
N MET A 107 -9.78 10.83 9.87
CA MET A 107 -10.47 9.68 10.50
C MET A 107 -9.84 9.30 11.84
N GLN A 108 -9.96 10.18 12.84
CA GLN A 108 -9.35 9.99 14.16
C GLN A 108 -9.94 8.81 14.93
N TYR A 109 -11.24 8.55 14.80
CA TYR A 109 -11.89 7.42 15.44
C TYR A 109 -11.50 6.10 14.78
N ALA A 110 -11.53 6.02 13.45
CA ALA A 110 -11.05 4.84 12.73
C ALA A 110 -9.58 4.52 13.05
N SER A 111 -8.73 5.55 13.13
CA SER A 111 -7.32 5.37 13.52
C SER A 111 -7.18 4.80 14.93
N LYS A 112 -8.00 5.24 15.88
CA LYS A 112 -8.04 4.67 17.23
C LYS A 112 -8.49 3.22 17.19
N VAL A 113 -9.58 2.89 16.49
CA VAL A 113 -10.07 1.52 16.38
C VAL A 113 -9.01 0.58 15.83
N CYS A 114 -8.27 0.98 14.80
CA CYS A 114 -7.16 0.19 14.25
C CYS A 114 -6.05 -0.09 15.27
N VAL A 115 -5.73 0.89 16.13
CA VAL A 115 -4.69 0.74 17.18
C VAL A 115 -5.18 -0.11 18.35
N TYR A 116 -6.43 0.06 18.79
CA TYR A 116 -6.98 -0.64 19.96
C TYR A 116 -7.46 -2.07 19.68
N MET A 117 -7.44 -2.50 18.41
CA MET A 117 -7.76 -3.87 18.03
C MET A 117 -6.61 -4.86 18.29
N TYR A 118 -5.39 -4.34 18.53
CA TYR A 118 -4.19 -5.09 18.91
C TYR A 118 -3.90 -4.95 20.41
#